data_AF-A0A7Z9K9B6-F1
#
_entry.id   AF-A0A7Z9K9B6-F1
#
_cell.length_a   1.000
_cell.length_b   1.000
_cell.length_c   1.000
_cell.angle_alpha   90.00
_cell.angle_beta   90.00
_cell.angle_gamma   90.00
#
_symmetry.space_group_name_H-M   'P 1'
#
loop_
_entity.id
_entity.type
_entity.pdbx_description
1 polymer ?
#
loop_
_entity_poly.entity_id
_entity_poly.type
_entity_poly.pdbx_seq_one_letter_code
_entity_poly.pdbx_strand_id
1 'polypeptide(L)'
;MKITGLETRLFSSQHSNAKRNWLIVVLHTDEGIDGIGEASMLGFDPIVASLLEEWGEAYLVGKDPMANELHWMRLYQDNIGRGGRLFSTALSGIDLALWDLRGKALGVPVYKLLGGPIRDKIRVYANGWYTTPGAPELNAEEAKRVVAMGYTAMKFDPYGHDSYYTITAEEAQLSEDRVAAVREAVGPDVDILVEVHAKFNVHTAIELGQRLEKYRPFWFEEPVSQENVSEMAQVRDHVRIPIATGERLYLKYPFYELVKAQAVDVLQPDICNAGGITELKKERSSTRVMMN
;
A
#
# COMPACT_ATOMS: atom_id res chain seq x y z
N MET A 1 -21.13 24.47 -9.18
CA MET A 1 -20.85 23.63 -8.02
C MET A 1 -19.73 24.25 -7.20
N LYS A 2 -19.91 24.32 -5.88
CA LYS A 2 -18.95 24.79 -4.90
C LYS A 2 -18.94 23.85 -3.70
N ILE A 3 -17.77 23.66 -3.11
CA ILE A 3 -17.62 22.91 -1.86
C ILE A 3 -18.25 23.72 -0.72
N THR A 4 -19.09 23.09 0.08
CA THR A 4 -19.79 23.71 1.21
C THR A 4 -19.22 23.29 2.56
N GLY A 5 -18.50 22.16 2.61
CA GLY A 5 -17.85 21.67 3.83
C GLY A 5 -17.08 20.38 3.63
N LEU A 6 -16.31 20.01 4.65
CA LEU A 6 -15.62 18.74 4.77
C LEU A 6 -16.05 18.09 6.10
N GLU A 7 -16.50 16.85 6.05
CA GLU A 7 -16.81 16.02 7.22
C GLU A 7 -15.81 14.86 7.28
N THR A 8 -15.43 14.43 8.49
CA THR A 8 -14.71 13.18 8.69
C THR A 8 -15.52 12.19 9.52
N ARG A 9 -15.44 10.91 9.14
CA ARG A 9 -16.11 9.80 9.84
C ARG A 9 -15.09 8.74 10.20
N LEU A 10 -14.88 8.55 11.50
CA LEU A 10 -13.97 7.54 12.04
C LEU A 10 -14.75 6.34 12.54
N PHE A 11 -14.42 5.16 12.03
CA PHE A 11 -14.94 3.89 12.57
C PHE A 11 -13.83 2.86 12.72
N SER A 12 -14.05 1.89 13.60
CA SER A 12 -13.12 0.80 13.86
C SER A 12 -13.80 -0.54 13.65
N SER A 13 -13.02 -1.52 13.18
CA SER A 13 -13.41 -2.93 13.14
C SER A 13 -12.34 -3.78 13.78
N GLN A 14 -12.79 -4.82 14.47
CA GLN A 14 -11.93 -5.81 15.10
C GLN A 14 -12.02 -7.10 14.29
N HIS A 15 -10.90 -7.50 13.70
CA HIS A 15 -10.69 -8.82 13.14
C HIS A 15 -9.93 -9.70 14.15
N SER A 16 -9.89 -11.01 13.91
CA SER A 16 -9.21 -11.97 14.80
C SER A 16 -7.73 -11.66 15.03
N ASN A 17 -7.07 -11.07 14.04
CA ASN A 17 -5.62 -10.79 14.03
C ASN A 17 -5.28 -9.29 14.01
N ALA A 18 -6.24 -8.38 13.89
CA ALA A 18 -5.97 -6.94 13.85
C ALA A 18 -7.19 -6.09 14.24
N LYS A 19 -6.92 -4.97 14.90
CA LYS A 19 -7.84 -3.83 14.94
C LYS A 19 -7.47 -2.85 13.83
N ARG A 20 -8.46 -2.39 13.08
CA ARG A 20 -8.28 -1.40 12.02
C ARG A 20 -9.23 -0.23 12.21
N ASN A 21 -8.72 0.97 11.97
CA ASN A 21 -9.50 2.20 11.92
C ASN A 21 -9.63 2.60 10.46
N TRP A 22 -10.78 3.18 10.11
CA TRP A 22 -11.01 3.84 8.84
C TRP A 22 -11.43 5.27 9.08
N LEU A 23 -10.72 6.19 8.44
CA LEU A 23 -11.04 7.62 8.43
C LEU A 23 -11.56 8.00 7.06
N ILE A 24 -12.88 8.18 6.96
CA ILE A 24 -13.55 8.55 5.72
C ILE A 24 -13.70 10.07 5.67
N VAL A 25 -13.36 10.64 4.52
CA VAL A 25 -13.53 12.06 4.19
C VAL A 25 -14.76 12.21 3.32
N VAL A 26 -15.65 13.13 3.67
CA VAL A 26 -16.82 13.48 2.86
C VAL A 26 -16.74 14.97 2.51
N LEU A 27 -16.68 15.28 1.22
CA LEU A 27 -16.73 16.64 0.70
C LEU A 27 -18.14 16.96 0.22
N HIS A 28 -18.78 17.96 0.85
CA HIS A 28 -20.12 18.38 0.50
C HIS A 28 -20.13 19.49 -0.54
N THR A 29 -21.17 19.55 -1.37
CA THR A 29 -21.36 20.62 -2.35
C THR A 29 -22.73 21.29 -2.27
N ASP A 30 -22.84 22.48 -2.86
CA ASP A 30 -24.08 23.26 -2.97
C ASP A 30 -25.11 22.65 -3.95
N GLU A 31 -24.70 21.64 -4.73
CA GLU A 31 -25.55 20.93 -5.70
C GLU A 31 -25.97 19.53 -5.19
N GLY A 32 -25.65 19.19 -3.93
CA GLY A 32 -26.03 17.91 -3.33
C GLY A 32 -25.27 16.69 -3.86
N ILE A 33 -24.13 16.91 -4.52
CA ILE A 33 -23.22 15.86 -4.97
C ILE A 33 -22.03 15.82 -4.03
N ASP A 34 -21.95 14.75 -3.24
CA ASP A 34 -20.87 14.57 -2.27
C ASP A 34 -19.75 13.67 -2.83
N GLY A 35 -18.51 14.02 -2.51
CA GLY A 35 -17.31 13.21 -2.77
C GLY A 35 -16.89 12.43 -1.54
N ILE A 36 -16.47 11.18 -1.72
CA ILE A 36 -16.00 10.29 -0.64
C ILE A 36 -14.55 9.89 -0.90
N GLY A 37 -13.72 10.03 0.12
CA GLY A 37 -12.32 9.59 0.11
C GLY A 37 -11.94 8.89 1.41
N GLU A 38 -10.77 8.29 1.43
CA GLU A 38 -10.22 7.61 2.61
C GLU A 38 -8.85 8.19 2.99
N ALA A 39 -8.68 8.50 4.27
CA ALA A 39 -7.48 9.06 4.88
C ALA A 39 -7.02 8.22 6.08
N SER A 40 -7.11 6.89 5.97
CA SER A 40 -6.77 5.98 7.06
C SER A 40 -5.25 5.89 7.24
N MET A 41 -4.75 6.37 8.37
CA MET A 41 -3.32 6.32 8.69
C MET A 41 -2.94 5.02 9.42
N LEU A 42 -3.93 4.23 9.84
CA LEU A 42 -3.75 3.02 10.66
C LEU A 42 -3.07 3.31 11.99
N GLY A 43 -3.37 4.48 12.56
CA GLY A 43 -2.79 5.04 13.78
C GLY A 43 -2.78 6.56 13.70
N PHE A 44 -3.06 7.25 14.82
CA PHE A 44 -3.15 8.72 14.87
C PHE A 44 -4.25 9.35 13.99
N ASP A 45 -5.28 8.59 13.60
CA ASP A 45 -6.39 9.07 12.76
C ASP A 45 -7.08 10.34 13.29
N PRO A 46 -7.25 10.56 14.62
CA PRO A 46 -7.78 11.83 15.14
C PRO A 46 -6.94 13.06 14.77
N ILE A 47 -5.61 12.91 14.66
CA ILE A 47 -4.71 14.01 14.24
C ILE A 47 -4.93 14.32 12.76
N VAL A 48 -5.07 13.27 11.93
CA VAL A 48 -5.40 13.43 10.51
C VAL A 48 -6.77 14.10 10.33
N ALA A 49 -7.77 13.72 11.14
CA ALA A 49 -9.09 14.32 11.11
C ALA A 49 -9.06 15.83 11.43
N SER A 50 -8.33 16.24 12.46
CA SER A 50 -8.17 17.67 12.78
C SER A 50 -7.46 18.44 11.67
N LEU A 51 -6.45 17.85 11.04
CA LEU A 51 -5.76 18.47 9.89
C LEU A 51 -6.70 18.64 8.69
N LEU A 52 -7.54 17.63 8.42
CA LEU A 52 -8.53 17.65 7.33
C LEU A 52 -9.58 18.74 7.55
N GLU A 53 -10.06 18.92 8.79
CA GLU A 53 -10.99 19.99 9.16
C GLU A 53 -10.38 21.36 8.88
N GLU A 54 -9.17 21.61 9.38
CA GLU A 54 -8.44 22.87 9.14
C GLU A 54 -8.23 23.13 7.64
N TRP A 55 -7.82 22.10 6.88
CA TRP A 55 -7.62 22.24 5.44
C TRP A 55 -8.92 22.46 4.66
N GLY A 56 -10.00 21.80 5.08
CA GLY A 56 -11.33 21.96 4.51
C GLY A 56 -11.78 23.42 4.60
N GLU A 57 -11.74 24.00 5.80
CA GLU A 57 -12.14 25.38 6.04
C GLU A 57 -11.23 26.39 5.32
N ALA A 58 -9.92 26.23 5.43
CA ALA A 58 -8.97 27.22 4.94
C ALA A 58 -8.80 27.23 3.41
N TYR A 59 -8.88 26.06 2.76
CA TYR A 59 -8.52 25.92 1.35
C TYR A 59 -9.67 25.53 0.43
N LEU A 60 -10.67 24.78 0.93
CA LEU A 60 -11.64 24.09 0.06
C LEU A 60 -13.03 24.77 0.04
N VAL A 61 -13.55 25.22 1.18
CA VAL A 61 -14.90 25.81 1.24
C VAL A 61 -15.05 27.00 0.28
N GLY A 62 -16.15 27.02 -0.46
CA GLY A 62 -16.50 28.02 -1.47
C GLY A 62 -15.75 27.87 -2.80
N LYS A 63 -14.86 26.88 -2.95
CA LYS A 63 -14.11 26.63 -4.19
C LYS A 63 -14.81 25.63 -5.09
N ASP A 64 -14.45 25.68 -6.38
CA ASP A 64 -14.91 24.72 -7.39
C ASP A 64 -14.23 23.37 -7.16
N PRO A 65 -14.97 22.28 -6.85
CA PRO A 65 -14.39 20.95 -6.65
C PRO A 65 -13.81 20.35 -7.92
N MET A 66 -14.17 20.87 -9.11
CA MET A 66 -13.68 20.35 -10.39
C MET A 66 -12.23 20.75 -10.69
N ALA A 67 -11.60 21.56 -9.84
CA ALA A 67 -10.21 21.99 -9.96
C ALA A 67 -9.21 21.10 -9.19
N ASN A 68 -9.32 19.76 -9.30
CA ASN A 68 -8.53 18.80 -8.49
C ASN A 68 -7.02 19.12 -8.41
N GLU A 69 -6.35 19.34 -9.55
CA GLU A 69 -4.90 19.63 -9.57
C GLU A 69 -4.55 20.94 -8.84
N LEU A 70 -5.42 21.95 -8.89
CA LEU A 70 -5.23 23.20 -8.16
C LEU A 70 -5.31 22.95 -6.65
N HIS A 71 -6.32 22.21 -6.20
CA HIS A 71 -6.48 21.89 -4.77
C HIS A 71 -5.33 21.04 -4.26
N TRP A 72 -4.98 19.99 -5.02
CA TRP A 72 -3.83 19.15 -4.70
C TRP A 72 -2.55 19.97 -4.59
N MET A 73 -2.25 20.79 -5.60
CA MET A 73 -1.06 21.64 -5.62
C MET A 73 -1.06 22.62 -4.45
N ARG A 74 -2.20 23.25 -4.15
CA ARG A 74 -2.27 24.24 -3.07
C ARG A 74 -2.06 23.60 -1.69
N LEU A 75 -2.77 22.51 -1.40
CA LEU A 75 -2.61 21.77 -0.15
C LEU A 75 -1.18 21.25 0.03
N TYR A 76 -0.54 20.82 -1.06
CA TYR A 76 0.85 20.38 -1.02
C TYR A 76 1.85 21.55 -0.87
N GLN A 77 1.68 22.65 -1.61
CA GLN A 77 2.65 23.75 -1.67
C GLN A 77 2.57 24.68 -0.46
N ASP A 78 1.35 24.99 0.00
CA ASP A 78 1.11 25.90 1.14
C ASP A 78 1.43 25.21 2.47
N ASN A 79 1.42 23.87 2.51
CA ASN A 79 1.89 23.11 3.66
C ASN A 79 3.42 23.13 3.74
N ILE A 80 3.98 23.74 4.79
CA ILE A 80 5.42 23.78 5.05
C ILE A 80 5.97 22.38 5.39
N GLY A 81 5.16 21.52 6.02
CA GLY A 81 5.57 20.20 6.48
C GLY A 81 5.79 19.15 5.39
N ARG A 82 5.35 19.41 4.15
CA ARG A 82 5.47 18.60 2.91
C ARG A 82 5.89 17.14 3.08
N GLY A 83 4.99 16.22 2.73
CA GLY A 83 5.28 14.79 2.68
C GLY A 83 5.16 14.11 4.04
N GLY A 84 5.80 12.94 4.18
CA GLY A 84 5.59 12.05 5.31
C GLY A 84 4.18 11.48 5.37
N ARG A 85 3.95 10.51 6.26
CA ARG A 85 2.68 9.79 6.33
C ARG A 85 1.51 10.74 6.63
N LEU A 86 1.59 11.49 7.73
CA LEU A 86 0.49 12.32 8.24
C LEU A 86 -0.12 13.26 7.17
N PHE A 87 0.70 14.11 6.55
CA PHE A 87 0.22 15.08 5.57
C PHE A 87 -0.20 14.42 4.25
N SER A 88 0.52 13.38 3.83
CA SER A 88 0.21 12.69 2.57
C SER A 88 -1.08 11.87 2.68
N THR A 89 -1.39 11.32 3.87
CA THR A 89 -2.67 10.67 4.16
C THR A 89 -3.84 11.66 4.08
N ALA A 90 -3.73 12.83 4.72
CA ALA A 90 -4.76 13.86 4.64
C ALA A 90 -4.97 14.36 3.19
N LEU A 91 -3.85 14.59 2.47
CA LEU A 91 -3.88 14.98 1.07
C LEU A 91 -4.56 13.93 0.19
N SER A 92 -4.28 12.65 0.42
CA SER A 92 -4.87 11.52 -0.30
C SER A 92 -6.38 11.46 -0.10
N GLY A 93 -6.86 11.60 1.14
CA GLY A 93 -8.30 11.55 1.42
C GLY A 93 -9.10 12.65 0.71
N ILE A 94 -8.58 13.88 0.71
CA ILE A 94 -9.19 14.98 -0.04
C ILE A 94 -9.15 14.70 -1.55
N ASP A 95 -8.00 14.27 -2.08
CA ASP A 95 -7.86 14.00 -3.51
C ASP A 95 -8.83 12.92 -3.98
N LEU A 96 -8.96 11.83 -3.22
CA LEU A 96 -9.91 10.75 -3.50
C LEU A 96 -11.35 11.26 -3.51
N ALA A 97 -11.73 12.06 -2.51
CA ALA A 97 -13.06 12.67 -2.44
C ALA A 97 -13.34 13.58 -3.65
N LEU A 98 -12.36 14.39 -4.08
CA LEU A 98 -12.50 15.24 -5.27
C LEU A 98 -12.63 14.42 -6.56
N TRP A 99 -11.95 13.27 -6.67
CA TRP A 99 -12.07 12.37 -7.83
C TRP A 99 -13.40 11.64 -7.88
N ASP A 100 -13.89 11.15 -6.75
CA ASP A 100 -15.22 10.54 -6.63
C ASP A 100 -16.31 11.56 -6.99
N LEU A 101 -16.25 12.77 -6.43
CA LEU A 101 -17.15 13.87 -6.75
C LEU A 101 -17.15 14.17 -8.26
N ARG A 102 -15.97 14.30 -8.88
CA ARG A 102 -15.84 14.55 -10.32
C ARG A 102 -16.48 13.43 -11.15
N GLY A 103 -16.29 12.17 -10.76
CA GLY A 103 -16.94 11.02 -11.41
C GLY A 103 -18.46 11.10 -11.33
N LYS A 104 -19.00 11.37 -10.14
CA LYS A 104 -20.44 11.54 -9.90
C LYS A 104 -21.04 12.70 -10.69
N ALA A 105 -20.39 13.88 -10.64
CA ALA A 105 -20.84 15.07 -11.37
C ALA A 105 -20.91 14.86 -12.89
N LEU A 106 -20.01 14.02 -13.43
CA LEU A 106 -19.97 13.70 -14.86
C LEU A 106 -20.73 12.42 -15.23
N GLY A 107 -21.30 11.71 -14.26
CA GLY A 107 -22.02 10.45 -14.49
C GLY A 107 -21.14 9.32 -15.03
N VAL A 108 -19.83 9.31 -14.73
CA VAL A 108 -18.88 8.30 -15.22
C VAL A 108 -18.00 7.73 -14.10
N PRO A 109 -17.62 6.45 -14.17
CA PRO A 109 -16.62 5.89 -13.25
C PRO A 109 -15.27 6.60 -13.36
N VAL A 110 -14.56 6.75 -12.24
CA VAL A 110 -13.25 7.41 -12.17
C VAL A 110 -12.23 6.82 -13.15
N TYR A 111 -12.19 5.50 -13.34
CA TYR A 111 -11.25 4.88 -14.28
C TYR A 111 -11.47 5.34 -15.74
N LYS A 112 -12.68 5.77 -16.13
CA LYS A 112 -12.93 6.34 -17.46
C LYS A 112 -12.29 7.72 -17.60
N LEU A 113 -12.31 8.52 -16.53
CA LEU A 113 -11.61 9.80 -16.46
C LEU A 113 -10.08 9.64 -16.51
N LEU A 114 -9.57 8.48 -16.08
CA LEU A 114 -8.15 8.13 -16.13
C LEU A 114 -7.68 7.56 -17.48
N GLY A 115 -8.57 7.49 -18.48
CA GLY A 115 -8.25 7.02 -19.84
C GLY A 115 -8.94 5.72 -20.24
N GLY A 116 -9.80 5.16 -19.37
CA GLY A 116 -10.59 3.97 -19.69
C GLY A 116 -9.94 2.65 -19.27
N PRO A 117 -10.69 1.54 -19.41
CA PRO A 117 -10.22 0.22 -19.01
C PRO A 117 -9.19 -0.31 -20.01
N ILE A 118 -8.13 -0.95 -19.49
CA ILE A 118 -7.16 -1.72 -20.28
C ILE A 118 -7.32 -3.23 -20.08
N ARG A 119 -8.25 -3.63 -19.22
CA ARG A 119 -8.60 -5.01 -18.88
C ARG A 119 -9.99 -5.02 -18.22
N ASP A 120 -10.70 -6.13 -18.34
CA ASP A 120 -12.04 -6.29 -17.76
C ASP A 120 -12.02 -6.79 -16.31
N LYS A 121 -10.93 -7.45 -15.90
CA LYS A 121 -10.77 -8.06 -14.58
C LYS A 121 -9.36 -7.81 -14.05
N ILE A 122 -9.23 -7.66 -12.74
CA ILE A 122 -7.95 -7.53 -12.04
C ILE A 122 -7.78 -8.77 -11.17
N ARG A 123 -6.64 -9.46 -11.30
CA ARG A 123 -6.27 -10.56 -10.40
C ARG A 123 -5.88 -9.96 -9.05
N VAL A 124 -6.40 -10.54 -7.97
CA VAL A 124 -6.08 -10.13 -6.59
C VAL A 124 -5.38 -11.27 -5.87
N TYR A 125 -4.55 -10.93 -4.88
CA TYR A 125 -3.98 -11.89 -3.94
C TYR A 125 -4.63 -11.73 -2.56
N ALA A 126 -4.69 -12.81 -1.79
CA ALA A 126 -5.16 -12.77 -0.42
C ALA A 126 -4.05 -12.33 0.53
N ASN A 127 -4.39 -11.55 1.55
CA ASN A 127 -3.50 -11.20 2.66
C ASN A 127 -4.29 -11.28 3.99
N GLY A 128 -3.60 -11.40 5.12
CA GLY A 128 -4.21 -11.44 6.46
C GLY A 128 -4.93 -12.77 6.80
N TRP A 129 -4.67 -13.83 6.03
CA TRP A 129 -5.28 -15.16 6.16
C TRP A 129 -4.53 -16.11 7.10
N TYR A 130 -3.33 -15.74 7.53
CA TYR A 130 -2.38 -16.60 8.23
C TYR A 130 -2.26 -16.24 9.71
N THR A 131 -1.93 -17.23 10.52
CA THR A 131 -1.49 -17.05 11.91
C THR A 131 0.01 -16.77 11.93
N THR A 132 0.42 -15.66 12.57
CA THR A 132 1.84 -15.31 12.81
C THR A 132 2.08 -14.93 14.27
N PRO A 133 3.03 -15.58 14.97
CA PRO A 133 3.87 -16.68 14.47
C PRO A 133 3.04 -17.98 14.43
N GLY A 134 3.03 -18.66 13.29
CA GLY A 134 2.31 -19.93 13.08
C GLY A 134 3.25 -21.12 12.99
N ALA A 135 2.76 -22.32 13.30
CA ALA A 135 3.46 -23.56 12.94
C ALA A 135 3.36 -23.78 11.42
N PRO A 136 4.37 -24.38 10.76
CA PRO A 136 4.33 -24.66 9.32
C PRO A 136 3.05 -25.39 8.87
N GLU A 137 2.60 -26.40 9.63
CA GLU A 137 1.41 -27.19 9.31
C GLU A 137 0.13 -26.35 9.41
N LEU A 138 0.07 -25.42 10.36
CA LEU A 138 -1.07 -24.51 10.50
C LEU A 138 -1.15 -23.57 9.29
N ASN A 139 -0.02 -22.97 8.90
CA ASN A 139 0.01 -22.08 7.74
C ASN A 139 -0.33 -22.83 6.43
N ALA A 140 0.08 -24.09 6.29
CA ALA A 140 -0.31 -24.95 5.18
C ALA A 140 -1.85 -25.17 5.12
N GLU A 141 -2.50 -25.46 6.25
CA GLU A 141 -3.95 -25.63 6.31
C GLU A 141 -4.74 -24.32 6.10
N GLU A 142 -4.21 -23.19 6.58
CA GLU A 142 -4.76 -21.86 6.29
C GLU A 142 -4.65 -21.53 4.80
N ALA A 143 -3.52 -21.83 4.17
CA ALA A 143 -3.29 -21.59 2.74
C ALA A 143 -4.25 -22.41 1.85
N LYS A 144 -4.53 -23.68 2.20
CA LYS A 144 -5.55 -24.49 1.49
C LYS A 144 -6.93 -23.85 1.52
N ARG A 145 -7.31 -23.21 2.63
CA ARG A 145 -8.59 -22.47 2.73
C ARG A 145 -8.61 -21.26 1.80
N VAL A 146 -7.48 -20.57 1.65
CA VAL A 146 -7.34 -19.47 0.68
C VAL A 146 -7.51 -19.93 -0.76
N VAL A 147 -6.89 -21.06 -1.13
CA VAL A 147 -7.09 -21.67 -2.45
C VAL A 147 -8.55 -22.08 -2.67
N ALA A 148 -9.21 -22.65 -1.65
CA ALA A 148 -10.62 -23.04 -1.72
C ALA A 148 -11.57 -21.84 -1.94
N MET A 149 -11.17 -20.63 -1.55
CA MET A 149 -11.89 -19.38 -1.87
C MET A 149 -11.71 -18.91 -3.33
N GLY A 150 -10.84 -19.58 -4.11
CA GLY A 150 -10.57 -19.27 -5.51
C GLY A 150 -9.38 -18.35 -5.74
N TYR A 151 -8.61 -18.01 -4.70
CA TYR A 151 -7.38 -17.24 -4.86
C TYR A 151 -6.29 -18.10 -5.51
N THR A 152 -5.60 -17.49 -6.48
CA THR A 152 -4.44 -18.08 -7.14
C THR A 152 -3.13 -17.42 -6.70
N ALA A 153 -3.20 -16.50 -5.73
CA ALA A 153 -2.06 -15.77 -5.19
C ALA A 153 -2.33 -15.41 -3.71
N MET A 154 -1.31 -15.52 -2.84
CA MET A 154 -1.44 -15.19 -1.42
C MET A 154 -0.14 -14.68 -0.80
N LYS A 155 -0.24 -13.61 0.00
CA LYS A 155 0.87 -13.00 0.73
C LYS A 155 0.85 -13.38 2.20
N PHE A 156 2.01 -13.68 2.77
CA PHE A 156 2.16 -13.85 4.23
C PHE A 156 3.54 -13.47 4.77
N ASP A 157 3.61 -13.23 6.08
CA ASP A 157 4.82 -12.98 6.86
C ASP A 157 5.24 -14.29 7.55
N PRO A 158 6.29 -14.98 7.04
CA PRO A 158 6.78 -16.23 7.61
C PRO A 158 7.71 -16.03 8.80
N TYR A 159 7.99 -14.79 9.24
CA TYR A 159 9.00 -14.50 10.26
C TYR A 159 8.38 -14.26 11.64
N GLY A 160 9.19 -14.45 12.68
CA GLY A 160 8.84 -14.03 14.04
C GLY A 160 8.62 -12.52 14.17
N HIS A 161 7.97 -12.11 15.27
CA HIS A 161 7.67 -10.70 15.57
C HIS A 161 8.89 -9.94 16.10
N ASP A 162 9.73 -10.59 16.91
CA ASP A 162 10.78 -9.92 17.69
C ASP A 162 12.17 -9.99 17.02
N SER A 163 12.21 -9.98 15.69
CA SER A 163 13.45 -9.96 14.92
C SER A 163 13.63 -8.61 14.24
N TYR A 164 14.65 -7.87 14.66
CA TYR A 164 15.04 -6.58 14.07
C TYR A 164 16.50 -6.65 13.64
N TYR A 165 16.77 -6.21 12.42
CA TYR A 165 18.01 -6.28 11.66
C TYR A 165 18.53 -7.68 11.37
N THR A 166 18.39 -8.62 12.30
CA THR A 166 18.91 -9.99 12.25
C THR A 166 17.87 -10.99 12.75
N ILE A 167 18.15 -12.27 12.53
CA ILE A 167 17.31 -13.40 12.94
C ILE A 167 18.20 -14.51 13.49
N THR A 168 17.68 -15.34 14.40
CA THR A 168 18.42 -16.52 14.87
C THR A 168 18.41 -17.62 13.80
N ALA A 169 19.39 -18.52 13.84
CA ALA A 169 19.42 -19.66 12.91
C ALA A 169 18.16 -20.56 13.04
N GLU A 170 17.64 -20.71 14.26
CA GLU A 170 16.40 -21.46 14.53
C GLU A 170 15.19 -20.80 13.88
N GLU A 171 15.00 -19.49 14.06
CA GLU A 171 13.86 -18.77 13.48
C GLU A 171 13.99 -18.64 11.96
N ALA A 172 15.20 -18.53 11.42
CA ALA A 172 15.46 -18.56 9.98
C ALA A 172 15.05 -19.91 9.37
N GLN A 173 15.38 -21.02 10.04
CA GLN A 173 14.95 -22.36 9.62
C GLN A 173 13.43 -22.50 9.71
N LEU A 174 12.83 -22.07 10.81
CA LEU A 174 11.38 -22.15 10.99
C LEU A 174 10.62 -21.30 9.95
N SER A 175 11.15 -20.13 9.59
CA SER A 175 10.59 -19.29 8.52
C SER A 175 10.65 -19.97 7.16
N GLU A 176 11.76 -20.66 6.86
CA GLU A 176 11.91 -21.46 5.65
C GLU A 176 10.91 -22.64 5.64
N ASP A 177 10.75 -23.33 6.76
CA ASP A 177 9.83 -24.46 6.91
C ASP A 177 8.37 -24.04 6.70
N ARG A 178 7.97 -22.86 7.19
CA ARG A 178 6.64 -22.28 6.92
C ARG A 178 6.41 -22.06 5.42
N VAL A 179 7.37 -21.48 4.71
CA VAL A 179 7.27 -21.27 3.24
C VAL A 179 7.24 -22.61 2.50
N ALA A 180 8.05 -23.57 2.91
CA ALA A 180 8.08 -24.91 2.35
C ALA A 180 6.71 -25.60 2.48
N ALA A 181 6.13 -25.60 3.68
CA ALA A 181 4.86 -26.23 3.97
C ALA A 181 3.70 -25.58 3.18
N VAL A 182 3.67 -24.24 3.09
CA VAL A 182 2.68 -23.53 2.26
C VAL A 182 2.84 -23.91 0.80
N ARG A 183 4.07 -23.89 0.25
CA ARG A 183 4.35 -24.27 -1.15
C ARG A 183 3.93 -25.70 -1.46
N GLU A 184 4.25 -26.66 -0.60
CA GLU A 184 3.83 -28.05 -0.76
C GLU A 184 2.29 -28.17 -0.77
N ALA A 185 1.62 -27.46 0.14
CA ALA A 185 0.17 -27.54 0.30
C ALA A 185 -0.64 -26.95 -0.87
N VAL A 186 -0.17 -25.83 -1.45
CA VAL A 186 -0.91 -25.13 -2.53
C VAL A 186 -0.46 -25.52 -3.93
N GLY A 187 0.67 -26.24 -4.04
CA GLY A 187 1.23 -26.68 -5.31
C GLY A 187 2.00 -25.60 -6.07
N PRO A 188 2.49 -25.91 -7.28
CA PRO A 188 3.40 -25.05 -8.03
C PRO A 188 2.72 -23.87 -8.75
N ASP A 189 1.41 -23.94 -8.98
CA ASP A 189 0.68 -22.97 -9.83
C ASP A 189 0.07 -21.79 -9.05
N VAL A 190 0.15 -21.83 -7.72
CA VAL A 190 -0.33 -20.75 -6.84
C VAL A 190 0.83 -19.82 -6.50
N ASP A 191 0.68 -18.52 -6.70
CA ASP A 191 1.72 -17.55 -6.38
C ASP A 191 1.78 -17.31 -4.87
N ILE A 192 2.99 -17.40 -4.30
CA ILE A 192 3.27 -17.12 -2.88
C ILE A 192 4.08 -15.83 -2.83
N LEU A 193 3.63 -14.87 -2.04
CA LEU A 193 4.29 -13.58 -1.85
C LEU A 193 4.80 -13.53 -0.40
N VAL A 194 6.07 -13.16 -0.23
CA VAL A 194 6.71 -13.17 1.10
C VAL A 194 6.89 -11.75 1.58
N GLU A 195 6.36 -11.47 2.76
CA GLU A 195 6.44 -10.19 3.47
C GLU A 195 7.53 -10.21 4.53
N VAL A 196 8.38 -9.19 4.56
CA VAL A 196 9.48 -9.03 5.55
C VAL A 196 9.23 -7.86 6.50
N HIS A 197 8.41 -6.88 6.10
CA HIS A 197 8.10 -5.67 6.85
C HIS A 197 9.32 -4.82 7.19
N ALA A 198 10.33 -4.75 6.32
CA ALA A 198 11.55 -3.94 6.51
C ALA A 198 12.32 -4.27 7.80
N LYS A 199 12.14 -5.49 8.32
CA LYS A 199 12.73 -5.92 9.60
C LYS A 199 14.24 -6.06 9.51
N PHE A 200 14.80 -6.49 8.39
CA PHE A 200 16.16 -6.99 8.31
C PHE A 200 17.16 -5.99 7.74
N ASN A 201 18.43 -6.18 8.07
CA ASN A 201 19.55 -5.56 7.37
C ASN A 201 19.84 -6.32 6.07
N VAL A 202 20.69 -5.74 5.22
CA VAL A 202 21.05 -6.33 3.92
C VAL A 202 21.57 -7.77 4.02
N HIS A 203 22.45 -8.05 4.98
CA HIS A 203 23.07 -9.38 5.09
C HIS A 203 22.02 -10.46 5.37
N THR A 204 21.17 -10.23 6.37
CA THR A 204 20.10 -11.16 6.75
C THR A 204 19.05 -11.26 5.64
N ALA A 205 18.68 -10.15 5.00
CA ALA A 205 17.75 -10.17 3.88
C ALA A 205 18.24 -11.01 2.70
N ILE A 206 19.52 -10.90 2.34
CA ILE A 206 20.13 -11.70 1.26
C ILE A 206 20.14 -13.19 1.64
N GLU A 207 20.58 -13.52 2.86
CA GLU A 207 20.60 -14.90 3.34
C GLU A 207 19.21 -15.54 3.24
N LEU A 208 18.19 -14.88 3.80
CA LEU A 208 16.82 -15.37 3.80
C LEU A 208 16.25 -15.44 2.38
N GLY A 209 16.47 -14.41 1.55
CA GLY A 209 16.02 -14.40 0.15
C GLY A 209 16.57 -15.60 -0.63
N GLN A 210 17.87 -15.89 -0.50
CA GLN A 210 18.53 -17.01 -1.17
C GLN A 210 17.98 -18.37 -0.71
N ARG A 211 17.70 -18.53 0.60
CA ARG A 211 17.08 -19.75 1.14
C ARG A 211 15.70 -20.00 0.51
N LEU A 212 14.95 -18.94 0.23
CA LEU A 212 13.59 -19.02 -0.29
C LEU A 212 13.50 -19.17 -1.82
N GLU A 213 14.57 -18.92 -2.58
CA GLU A 213 14.56 -18.96 -4.05
C GLU A 213 13.98 -20.26 -4.62
N LYS A 214 14.31 -21.40 -4.00
CA LYS A 214 13.84 -22.73 -4.45
C LYS A 214 12.31 -22.92 -4.38
N TYR A 215 11.60 -22.12 -3.57
CA TYR A 215 10.14 -22.15 -3.45
C TYR A 215 9.44 -21.20 -4.44
N ARG A 216 10.23 -20.47 -5.24
CA ARG A 216 9.77 -19.53 -6.27
C ARG A 216 8.69 -18.56 -5.77
N PRO A 217 8.96 -17.72 -4.75
CA PRO A 217 8.05 -16.64 -4.39
C PRO A 217 7.84 -15.70 -5.59
N PHE A 218 6.63 -15.17 -5.72
CA PHE A 218 6.29 -14.21 -6.76
C PHE A 218 6.97 -12.86 -6.53
N TRP A 219 7.08 -12.43 -5.26
CA TRP A 219 7.99 -11.37 -4.84
C TRP A 219 8.45 -11.53 -3.39
N PHE A 220 9.49 -10.77 -3.04
CA PHE A 220 10.03 -10.57 -1.72
C PHE A 220 9.84 -9.10 -1.32
N GLU A 221 8.94 -8.85 -0.37
CA GLU A 221 8.43 -7.51 -0.05
C GLU A 221 9.17 -6.88 1.13
N GLU A 222 9.56 -5.62 0.95
CA GLU A 222 10.31 -4.80 1.90
C GLU A 222 11.42 -5.56 2.64
N PRO A 223 12.38 -6.18 1.93
CA PRO A 223 13.43 -6.99 2.54
C PRO A 223 14.31 -6.21 3.53
N VAL A 224 14.43 -4.90 3.30
CA VAL A 224 15.16 -3.93 4.12
C VAL A 224 14.32 -2.65 4.25
N SER A 225 14.80 -1.69 5.06
CA SER A 225 14.16 -0.38 5.18
C SER A 225 13.95 0.30 3.83
N GLN A 226 12.73 0.82 3.62
CA GLN A 226 12.42 1.66 2.45
C GLN A 226 13.27 2.94 2.40
N GLU A 227 13.79 3.38 3.55
CA GLU A 227 14.51 4.65 3.68
C GLU A 227 15.85 4.65 2.95
N ASN A 228 16.42 3.46 2.71
CA ASN A 228 17.71 3.33 2.07
C ASN A 228 17.62 2.57 0.74
N VAL A 229 17.46 3.34 -0.34
CA VAL A 229 17.43 2.82 -1.73
C VAL A 229 18.68 2.00 -2.08
N SER A 230 19.85 2.35 -1.53
CA SER A 230 21.10 1.63 -1.83
C SER A 230 21.14 0.24 -1.21
N GLU A 231 20.57 0.07 -0.01
CA GLU A 231 20.42 -1.24 0.63
C GLU A 231 19.43 -2.11 -0.16
N MET A 232 18.31 -1.52 -0.59
CA MET A 232 17.32 -2.21 -1.42
C MET A 232 17.95 -2.71 -2.74
N ALA A 233 18.72 -1.85 -3.41
CA ALA A 233 19.46 -2.22 -4.61
C ALA A 233 20.47 -3.35 -4.36
N GLN A 234 21.20 -3.28 -3.23
CA GLN A 234 22.15 -4.33 -2.86
C GLN A 234 21.47 -5.69 -2.66
N VAL A 235 20.30 -5.73 -2.01
CA VAL A 235 19.54 -6.99 -1.87
C VAL A 235 19.10 -7.51 -3.24
N ARG A 236 18.54 -6.65 -4.09
CA ARG A 236 18.10 -7.01 -5.44
C ARG A 236 19.22 -7.61 -6.29
N ASP A 237 20.45 -7.12 -6.16
CA ASP A 237 21.61 -7.66 -6.90
C ASP A 237 22.01 -9.08 -6.48
N HIS A 238 21.58 -9.56 -5.30
CA HIS A 238 22.02 -10.83 -4.71
C HIS A 238 20.89 -11.86 -4.52
N VAL A 239 19.64 -11.46 -4.72
CA VAL A 239 18.45 -12.31 -4.56
C VAL A 239 17.70 -12.38 -5.89
N ARG A 240 17.40 -13.59 -6.37
CA ARG A 240 16.73 -13.82 -7.66
C ARG A 240 15.21 -13.73 -7.60
N ILE A 241 14.65 -13.57 -6.41
CA ILE A 241 13.23 -13.30 -6.20
C ILE A 241 12.97 -11.83 -6.53
N PRO A 242 11.93 -11.49 -7.32
CA PRO A 242 11.57 -10.10 -7.58
C PRO A 242 11.36 -9.31 -6.29
N ILE A 243 11.88 -8.08 -6.22
CA ILE A 243 11.76 -7.22 -5.04
C ILE A 243 10.53 -6.32 -5.17
N ALA A 244 9.72 -6.28 -4.11
CA ALA A 244 8.56 -5.39 -3.99
C ALA A 244 8.72 -4.42 -2.82
N THR A 245 8.31 -3.15 -2.98
CA THR A 245 8.26 -2.18 -1.88
C THR A 245 7.38 -0.99 -2.27
N GLY A 246 7.01 -0.15 -1.30
CA GLY A 246 6.34 1.12 -1.55
C GLY A 246 5.26 1.50 -0.56
N GLU A 247 4.78 0.56 0.27
CA GLU A 247 3.65 0.80 1.18
C GLU A 247 3.90 1.91 2.21
N ARG A 248 5.19 2.18 2.47
CA ARG A 248 5.66 3.21 3.41
C ARG A 248 6.36 4.39 2.73
N LEU A 249 6.22 4.50 1.40
CA LEU A 249 6.68 5.65 0.62
C LEU A 249 5.53 6.61 0.34
N TYR A 250 5.85 7.91 0.38
CA TYR A 250 4.85 8.97 0.24
C TYR A 250 5.28 9.95 -0.84
N LEU A 251 4.35 10.25 -1.76
CA LEU A 251 4.55 11.11 -2.93
C LEU A 251 5.55 10.53 -3.94
N LYS A 252 5.64 11.14 -5.12
CA LYS A 252 6.36 10.55 -6.26
C LYS A 252 7.89 10.45 -6.13
N TYR A 253 8.53 11.29 -5.33
CA TYR A 253 9.99 11.42 -5.36
C TYR A 253 10.73 10.20 -4.79
N PRO A 254 10.32 9.63 -3.63
CA PRO A 254 10.91 8.37 -3.17
C PRO A 254 10.74 7.21 -4.16
N PHE A 255 9.57 7.09 -4.81
CA PHE A 255 9.37 6.10 -5.88
C PHE A 255 10.30 6.32 -7.07
N TYR A 256 10.51 7.58 -7.47
CA TYR A 256 11.44 7.93 -8.53
C TYR A 256 12.88 7.49 -8.21
N GLU A 257 13.36 7.70 -6.98
CA GLU A 257 14.72 7.27 -6.61
C GLU A 257 14.88 5.74 -6.64
N LEU A 258 13.86 4.97 -6.22
CA LEU A 258 13.87 3.51 -6.37
C LEU A 258 13.98 3.07 -7.84
N VAL A 259 13.16 3.66 -8.72
CA VAL A 259 13.14 3.33 -10.15
C VAL A 259 14.46 3.71 -10.81
N LYS A 260 14.99 4.90 -10.50
CA LYS A 260 16.26 5.41 -11.00
C LYS A 260 17.44 4.53 -10.60
N ALA A 261 17.43 4.03 -9.36
CA ALA A 261 18.45 3.09 -8.87
C ALA A 261 18.24 1.65 -9.36
N GLN A 262 17.15 1.37 -10.08
CA GLN A 262 16.73 0.01 -10.46
C GLN A 262 16.65 -0.93 -9.25
N ALA A 263 16.21 -0.41 -8.10
CA ALA A 263 16.24 -1.11 -6.82
C ALA A 263 15.00 -1.98 -6.56
N VAL A 264 14.02 -1.99 -7.46
CA VAL A 264 12.71 -2.61 -7.24
C VAL A 264 12.12 -3.13 -8.55
N ASP A 265 11.38 -4.24 -8.47
CA ASP A 265 10.67 -4.87 -9.59
C ASP A 265 9.15 -4.63 -9.52
N VAL A 266 8.61 -4.39 -8.31
CA VAL A 266 7.19 -4.05 -8.06
C VAL A 266 7.05 -2.88 -7.09
N LEU A 267 6.40 -1.79 -7.51
CA LEU A 267 5.98 -0.69 -6.65
C LEU A 267 4.61 -0.98 -6.03
N GLN A 268 4.49 -0.70 -4.72
CA GLN A 268 3.27 -0.93 -3.94
C GLN A 268 2.79 0.35 -3.23
N PRO A 269 2.52 1.44 -3.95
CA PRO A 269 2.03 2.67 -3.33
C PRO A 269 0.63 2.45 -2.74
N ASP A 270 0.43 2.88 -1.50
CA ASP A 270 -0.91 2.95 -0.92
C ASP A 270 -1.59 4.25 -1.34
N ILE A 271 -2.66 4.15 -2.13
CA ILE A 271 -3.44 5.28 -2.64
C ILE A 271 -4.00 6.20 -1.55
N CYS A 272 -4.26 5.68 -0.36
CA CYS A 272 -4.74 6.45 0.80
C CYS A 272 -3.61 7.18 1.52
N ASN A 273 -2.35 6.92 1.18
CA ASN A 273 -1.17 7.46 1.88
C ASN A 273 -0.16 8.15 0.93
N ALA A 274 -0.11 7.80 -0.34
CA ALA A 274 0.90 8.24 -1.30
C ALA A 274 0.57 9.57 -2.00
N GLY A 275 -0.57 10.21 -1.69
CA GLY A 275 -0.99 11.48 -2.25
C GLY A 275 -2.23 11.41 -3.16
N GLY A 276 -2.96 10.30 -3.15
CA GLY A 276 -4.18 10.11 -3.94
C GLY A 276 -3.94 9.83 -5.43
N ILE A 277 -5.03 9.80 -6.19
CA ILE A 277 -5.05 9.50 -7.63
C ILE A 277 -4.22 10.52 -8.42
N THR A 278 -4.30 11.80 -8.05
CA THR A 278 -3.58 12.88 -8.74
C THR A 278 -2.06 12.68 -8.71
N GLU A 279 -1.51 12.22 -7.57
CA GLU A 279 -0.08 11.95 -7.45
C GLU A 279 0.30 10.62 -8.10
N LEU A 280 -0.43 9.54 -7.84
CA LEU A 280 -0.12 8.20 -8.39
C LEU A 280 -0.17 8.16 -9.93
N LYS A 281 -1.02 8.97 -10.55
CA LYS A 281 -1.04 9.09 -12.03
C LYS A 281 0.30 9.54 -12.59
N LYS A 282 1.05 10.38 -11.86
CA LYS A 282 2.36 10.92 -12.27
C LYS A 282 3.49 9.90 -12.08
N GLU A 283 3.37 9.02 -11.09
CA GLU A 283 4.30 7.91 -10.86
C GLU A 283 4.25 6.90 -12.00
N ARG A 284 3.03 6.53 -12.43
CA ARG A 284 2.81 5.52 -13.48
C ARG A 284 3.40 5.91 -14.84
N SER A 285 3.40 7.19 -15.22
CA SER A 285 3.90 7.63 -16.53
C SER A 285 5.42 7.45 -16.71
N SER A 286 6.13 7.09 -15.65
CA SER A 286 7.58 7.25 -15.56
C SER A 286 8.35 5.92 -15.48
N THR A 287 7.70 4.75 -15.49
CA THR A 287 8.36 3.48 -15.12
C THR A 287 7.97 2.25 -15.95
N ARG A 288 8.92 1.31 -16.11
CA ARG A 288 8.72 -0.07 -16.60
C ARG A 288 8.56 -1.09 -15.46
N VAL A 289 8.63 -0.63 -14.21
CA VAL A 289 8.43 -1.43 -13.00
C VAL A 289 6.94 -1.77 -12.88
N MET A 290 6.60 -2.98 -12.40
CA MET A 290 5.21 -3.34 -12.16
C MET A 290 4.65 -2.46 -11.03
N MET A 291 3.42 -1.97 -11.17
CA MET A 291 2.69 -1.35 -10.06
C MET A 291 1.63 -2.33 -9.60
N ASN A 292 1.62 -2.59 -8.29
CA ASN A 292 0.65 -3.45 -7.62
C ASN A 292 -0.34 -2.61 -6.83
#